data_AF-A0A7K1UAB9-F1
#
_entry.id   AF-A0A7K1UAB9-F1
#
_cell.length_a   1.000
_cell.length_b   1.000
_cell.length_c   1.000
_cell.angle_alpha   90.00
_cell.angle_beta   90.00
_cell.angle_gamma   90.00
#
_symmetry.space_group_name_H-M   'P 1'
#
loop_
_entity.id
_entity.type
_entity.pdbx_description
1 polymer ?
#
loop_
_entity_poly.entity_id
_entity_poly.type
_entity_poly.pdbx_seq_one_letter_code
_entity_poly.pdbx_strand_id
1 'polypeptide(L)'
;MSKKNREGVKHSIQELATGNYKSYPDEYGVAGTVAVDNVRSLAKGYWDSREYKEIERDERLGIQLEDYQQWTQEALVAFRKQYGSSMN
;
A
#
# COMPACT_ATOMS: atom_id res chain seq x y z
N MET A 1 -13.87 2.11 -9.41
CA MET A 1 -13.76 3.57 -9.63
C MET A 1 -12.66 3.85 -10.66
N SER A 2 -12.82 4.89 -11.49
CA SER A 2 -11.93 5.15 -12.63
C SER A 2 -10.50 5.45 -12.15
N LYS A 3 -9.53 4.56 -12.45
CA LYS A 3 -8.09 4.67 -12.12
C LYS A 3 -7.39 5.77 -12.94
N LYS A 4 -8.04 6.92 -13.14
CA LYS A 4 -7.60 8.00 -14.03
C LYS A 4 -7.03 9.22 -13.30
N ASN A 5 -7.11 9.24 -11.96
CA ASN A 5 -6.58 10.30 -11.11
C ASN A 5 -5.77 9.71 -9.94
N ARG A 6 -4.97 10.55 -9.26
CA ARG A 6 -4.11 10.13 -8.14
C ARG A 6 -4.90 9.44 -7.03
N GLU A 7 -6.08 9.94 -6.70
CA GLU A 7 -6.93 9.38 -5.65
C GLU A 7 -7.41 7.95 -5.97
N GLY A 8 -7.80 7.70 -7.22
CA GLY A 8 -8.20 6.35 -7.67
C GLY A 8 -7.02 5.37 -7.69
N VAL A 9 -5.82 5.83 -8.01
CA VAL A 9 -4.59 5.01 -7.92
C VAL A 9 -4.28 4.72 -6.45
N LYS A 10 -4.28 5.74 -5.59
CA LYS A 10 -4.12 5.61 -4.14
C LYS A 10 -5.07 4.55 -3.56
N HIS A 11 -6.36 4.64 -3.85
CA HIS A 11 -7.34 3.66 -3.38
C HIS A 11 -7.00 2.23 -3.84
N SER A 12 -6.59 2.06 -5.10
CA SER A 12 -6.21 0.75 -5.63
C SER A 12 -4.99 0.17 -4.91
N ILE A 13 -3.97 0.99 -4.63
CA ILE A 13 -2.78 0.57 -3.88
C ILE A 13 -3.15 0.20 -2.44
N GLN A 14 -4.02 0.96 -1.80
CA GLN A 14 -4.48 0.68 -0.43
C GLN A 14 -5.28 -0.62 -0.33
N GLU A 15 -6.10 -0.93 -1.34
CA GLU A 15 -6.83 -2.21 -1.42
C GLU A 15 -5.86 -3.41 -1.57
N LEU A 16 -4.86 -3.29 -2.45
CA LEU A 16 -3.82 -4.32 -2.64
C LEU A 16 -3.01 -4.56 -1.36
N ALA A 17 -2.58 -3.47 -0.73
CA ALA A 17 -1.82 -3.50 0.52
C ALA A 17 -2.65 -4.16 1.64
N THR A 18 -3.90 -3.75 1.80
CA THR A 18 -4.82 -4.31 2.80
C THR A 18 -5.05 -5.81 2.58
N GLY A 19 -5.11 -6.26 1.33
CA GLY A 19 -5.16 -7.68 0.99
C GLY A 19 -3.93 -8.42 1.51
N ASN A 20 -2.73 -7.88 1.29
CA ASN A 20 -1.47 -8.47 1.78
C ASN A 20 -1.41 -8.52 3.31
N TYR A 21 -1.84 -7.46 4.00
CA TYR A 21 -1.85 -7.43 5.47
C TYR A 21 -2.77 -8.49 6.08
N LYS A 22 -3.91 -8.78 5.43
CA LYS A 22 -4.83 -9.85 5.83
C LYS A 22 -4.27 -11.23 5.56
N SER A 23 -3.51 -11.41 4.48
CA SER A 23 -2.88 -12.68 4.13
C SER A 23 -1.68 -13.03 4.99
N TYR A 24 -0.94 -12.02 5.47
CA TYR A 24 0.29 -12.20 6.26
C TYR A 24 0.22 -11.40 7.57
N PRO A 25 -0.75 -11.68 8.46
CA PRO A 25 -0.95 -10.89 9.68
C PRO A 25 0.27 -10.92 10.60
N ASP A 26 1.09 -11.97 10.59
CA ASP A 26 2.31 -12.05 11.41
C ASP A 26 3.40 -11.10 10.93
N GLU A 27 3.44 -10.76 9.65
CA GLU A 27 4.45 -9.87 9.06
C GLU A 27 4.10 -8.38 9.21
N TYR A 28 2.80 -8.07 9.27
CA TYR A 28 2.29 -6.69 9.26
C TYR A 28 1.56 -6.30 10.56
N GLY A 29 1.11 -7.28 11.34
CA GLY A 29 0.49 -7.12 12.65
C GLY A 29 1.49 -6.86 13.78
N VAL A 30 2.78 -7.18 13.57
CA VAL A 30 3.86 -6.86 14.53
C VAL A 30 4.10 -5.35 14.63
N ALA A 31 4.15 -4.84 15.86
CA ALA A 31 4.56 -3.46 16.12
C ALA A 31 6.08 -3.32 15.91
N GLY A 32 6.52 -2.16 15.40
CA GLY A 32 7.95 -1.83 15.30
C GLY A 32 8.49 -1.72 13.87
N THR A 33 9.82 -1.67 13.77
CA THR A 33 10.59 -1.39 12.55
C THR A 33 10.42 -2.47 11.48
N VAL A 34 10.26 -3.74 11.89
CA VAL A 34 10.06 -4.87 10.96
C VAL A 34 8.84 -4.65 10.06
N ALA A 35 7.71 -4.21 10.62
CA ALA A 35 6.53 -3.92 9.82
C ALA A 35 6.73 -2.73 8.86
N VAL A 36 7.54 -1.74 9.24
CA VAL A 36 7.86 -0.58 8.38
C VAL A 36 8.71 -1.01 7.19
N ASP A 37 9.72 -1.85 7.42
CA ASP A 37 10.59 -2.37 6.36
C ASP A 37 9.83 -3.33 5.43
N ASN A 38 8.92 -4.14 5.97
CA ASN A 38 8.01 -4.97 5.19
C ASN A 38 7.08 -4.12 4.32
N VAL A 39 6.50 -3.05 4.84
CA VAL A 39 5.66 -2.11 4.07
C VAL A 39 6.44 -1.45 2.93
N ARG A 40 7.67 -1.00 3.18
CA ARG A 40 8.52 -0.40 2.15
C ARG A 40 8.87 -1.40 1.06
N SER A 41 9.21 -2.62 1.45
CA SER A 41 9.52 -3.72 0.53
C SER A 41 8.30 -4.09 -0.32
N LEU A 42 7.12 -4.16 0.29
CA LEU A 42 5.85 -4.42 -0.39
C LEU A 42 5.53 -3.33 -1.42
N ALA A 43 5.64 -2.06 -1.02
CA ALA A 43 5.40 -0.92 -1.91
C ALA A 43 6.38 -0.91 -3.10
N LYS A 44 7.65 -1.25 -2.85
CA LYS A 44 8.65 -1.42 -3.92
C LYS A 44 8.29 -2.58 -4.84
N GLY A 45 7.84 -3.71 -4.30
CA GLY A 45 7.34 -4.83 -5.10
C GLY A 45 6.22 -4.42 -6.06
N TYR A 46 5.23 -3.66 -5.58
CA TYR A 46 4.17 -3.12 -6.42
C TYR A 46 4.67 -2.14 -7.48
N TRP A 47 5.66 -1.32 -7.14
CA TRP A 47 6.26 -0.34 -8.05
C TRP A 47 7.06 -1.01 -9.17
N ASP A 48 7.84 -2.03 -8.83
CA ASP A 48 8.69 -2.78 -9.76
C ASP A 48 7.85 -3.71 -10.66
N SER A 49 6.66 -4.12 -10.22
CA SER A 49 5.75 -5.01 -10.96
C SER A 49 4.72 -4.30 -11.84
N ARG A 50 4.79 -2.98 -12.01
CA ARG A 50 3.80 -2.21 -12.78
C ARG A 50 3.85 -2.58 -14.25
N GLU A 51 2.68 -2.72 -14.86
CA GLU A 51 2.59 -2.86 -16.31
C GLU A 51 2.85 -1.53 -17.03
N TYR A 52 3.22 -1.58 -18.31
CA TYR A 52 3.50 -0.39 -19.14
C TYR A 52 2.42 0.70 -19.03
N LYS A 53 1.14 0.31 -19.11
CA LYS A 53 -0.01 1.23 -18.98
C LYS A 53 -0.11 1.91 -17.61
N GLU A 54 0.44 1.29 -16.58
CA GLU A 54 0.48 1.81 -15.22
C GLU A 54 1.66 2.74 -15.02
N ILE A 55 2.81 2.43 -15.63
CA ILE A 55 3.96 3.33 -15.69
C ILE A 55 3.55 4.65 -16.37
N GLU A 56 2.96 4.60 -17.57
CA GLU A 56 2.50 5.81 -18.28
C GLU A 56 1.47 6.62 -17.48
N ARG A 57 0.54 5.92 -16.82
CA ARG A 57 -0.47 6.55 -15.96
C ARG A 57 0.21 7.28 -14.81
N ASP A 58 1.15 6.63 -14.13
CA ASP A 58 1.83 7.16 -12.96
C ASP A 58 2.71 8.35 -13.33
N GLU A 59 3.46 8.27 -14.43
CA GLU A 59 4.25 9.38 -14.97
C GLU A 59 3.38 10.60 -15.28
N ARG A 60 2.25 10.40 -15.99
CA ARG A 60 1.30 11.48 -16.30
C ARG A 60 0.70 12.12 -15.05
N LEU A 61 0.53 11.35 -13.97
CA LEU A 61 -0.03 11.80 -12.70
C LEU A 61 1.04 12.27 -11.71
N GLY A 62 2.32 12.27 -12.10
CA GLY A 62 3.44 12.61 -11.21
C GLY A 62 3.54 11.71 -9.99
N ILE A 63 3.17 10.44 -10.12
CA ILE A 63 3.21 9.45 -9.04
C ILE A 63 4.59 8.83 -8.99
N GLN A 64 5.19 8.80 -7.80
CA GLN A 64 6.54 8.29 -7.54
C GLN A 64 6.53 7.12 -6.57
N LEU A 65 7.67 6.46 -6.37
CA LEU A 65 7.79 5.33 -5.45
C LEU A 65 7.41 5.74 -4.01
N GLU A 66 7.74 6.96 -3.63
CA GLU A 66 7.41 7.54 -2.33
C GLU A 66 5.90 7.63 -2.11
N ASP A 67 5.13 7.88 -3.17
CA ASP A 67 3.67 7.86 -3.09
C ASP A 67 3.16 6.44 -2.80
N TYR A 68 3.71 5.43 -3.48
CA TYR A 68 3.39 4.03 -3.22
C TYR A 68 3.71 3.66 -1.77
N GLN A 69 4.89 4.02 -1.28
CA GLN A 69 5.30 3.78 0.11
C GLN A 69 4.34 4.45 1.11
N GLN A 70 4.02 5.72 0.87
CA GLN A 70 3.11 6.49 1.71
C GLN A 70 1.70 5.88 1.73
N TRP A 71 1.13 5.53 0.58
CA TRP A 71 -0.23 4.97 0.51
C TRP A 71 -0.31 3.58 1.14
N THR A 72 0.72 2.77 0.97
CA THR A 72 0.83 1.43 1.59
C THR A 72 0.92 1.57 3.12
N GLN A 73 1.70 2.54 3.62
CA GLN A 73 1.77 2.87 5.05
C GLN A 73 0.45 3.39 5.62
N GLU A 74 -0.27 4.24 4.89
CA GLU A 74 -1.60 4.73 5.28
C GLU A 74 -2.61 3.57 5.41
N ALA A 75 -2.58 2.62 4.48
CA ALA A 75 -3.39 1.41 4.56
C ALA A 75 -3.05 0.60 5.82
N LEU A 76 -1.77 0.49 6.19
CA LEU A 76 -1.38 -0.24 7.40
C LEU A 76 -1.90 0.45 8.66
N VAL A 77 -1.83 1.78 8.73
CA VAL A 77 -2.39 2.55 9.85
C VAL A 77 -3.91 2.36 9.94
N ALA A 78 -4.62 2.41 8.81
CA ALA A 78 -6.06 2.19 8.77
C ALA A 78 -6.42 0.75 9.18
N PHE A 79 -5.69 -0.24 8.67
CA PHE A 79 -5.81 -1.65 9.04
C PHE A 79 -5.63 -1.82 10.54
N ARG A 80 -4.54 -1.31 11.12
CA ARG A 80 -4.29 -1.41 12.57
C ARG A 80 -5.37 -0.72 13.42
N LYS A 81 -5.96 0.38 12.96
CA LYS A 81 -7.09 1.02 13.66
C LYS A 81 -8.35 0.16 13.66
N GLN A 82 -8.66 -0.47 12.53
CA GLN A 82 -9.82 -1.37 12.41
C GLN A 82 -9.62 -2.67 13.21
N TYR A 83 -8.43 -3.28 13.15
CA TYR A 83 -8.15 -4.58 13.75
C TYR A 83 -7.63 -4.49 15.20
N GLY A 84 -6.97 -3.40 15.58
CA GLY A 84 -6.55 -3.13 16.95
C GLY A 84 -7.70 -2.84 17.92
N SER A 85 -8.88 -2.47 17.40
CA SER A 85 -10.11 -2.38 18.20
C SER A 85 -10.79 -3.75 18.41
N SER A 86 -10.33 -4.80 17.72
CA SER A 86 -10.90 -6.16 17.78
C SER A 86 -9.99 -7.17 18.51
N MET A 87 -8.86 -6.71 19.06
CA MET A 87 -7.88 -7.54 19.80
C MET A 87 -7.80 -7.20 21.30
N ASN A 88 -8.82 -6.55 21.86
CA ASN A 88 -9.02 -6.40 23.31
C ASN A 88 -10.22 -7.24 23.77
#